data_AF-A0A849MFT3-F1
#
_entry.id   AF-A0A849MFT3-F1
#
_cell.length_a   1.000
_cell.length_b   1.000
_cell.length_c   1.000
_cell.angle_alpha   90.00
_cell.angle_beta   90.00
_cell.angle_gamma   90.00
#
_symmetry.space_group_name_H-M   'P 1'
#
loop_
_entity.id
_entity.type
_entity.pdbx_description
1 polymer ?
#
loop_
_entity_poly.entity_id
_entity_poly.type
_entity_poly.pdbx_seq_one_letter_code
_entity_poly.pdbx_strand_id
1 'polypeptide(L)'
;MSNGATHIAASGLGVLAFTVTQEYLENGEVSWKPLALAGLAAKTAKLPDILEPALHPNHRQFFHSLGFAGLVGYGMYELYKWETEDDLEKVLRLAGLAIGGSYLIHLFCDSTTPKGLPVLGNL
;
A
#
# COMPACT_ATOMS: atom_id res chain seq x y z
N MET A 1 -18.20 -6.12 -4.20
CA MET A 1 -17.52 -5.78 -2.94
C MET A 1 -16.10 -6.31 -3.05
N SER A 2 -15.07 -5.48 -2.89
CA SER A 2 -13.74 -6.02 -2.61
C SER A 2 -13.81 -6.72 -1.25
N ASN A 3 -13.38 -7.97 -1.20
CA ASN A 3 -13.26 -8.71 0.05
C ASN A 3 -11.76 -8.82 0.40
N GLY A 4 -11.45 -9.34 1.59
CA GLY A 4 -10.06 -9.45 2.04
C GLY A 4 -9.13 -10.17 1.05
N ALA A 5 -9.63 -11.18 0.32
CA ALA A 5 -8.83 -11.87 -0.70
C ALA A 5 -8.54 -10.98 -1.91
N THR A 6 -9.49 -10.15 -2.33
CA THR A 6 -9.28 -9.13 -3.38
C THR A 6 -8.18 -8.15 -3.00
N HIS A 7 -8.20 -7.62 -1.77
CA HIS A 7 -7.19 -6.65 -1.30
C HIS A 7 -5.79 -7.28 -1.26
N ILE A 8 -5.67 -8.52 -0.78
CA ILE A 8 -4.42 -9.27 -0.74
C ILE A 8 -3.87 -9.50 -2.15
N ALA A 9 -4.70 -10.00 -3.06
CA ALA A 9 -4.29 -10.29 -4.44
C ALA A 9 -3.91 -9.00 -5.18
N ALA A 10 -4.73 -7.95 -5.09
CA ALA A 10 -4.46 -6.66 -5.73
C ALA A 10 -3.18 -6.02 -5.20
N SER A 11 -2.96 -6.03 -3.89
CA SER A 11 -1.74 -5.48 -3.28
C SER A 11 -0.49 -6.24 -3.73
N GLY A 12 -0.52 -7.57 -3.64
CA GLY A 12 0.61 -8.40 -4.05
C GLY A 12 0.96 -8.24 -5.53
N LEU A 13 -0.04 -8.36 -6.42
CA LEU A 13 0.17 -8.25 -7.87
C LEU A 13 0.54 -6.82 -8.28
N GLY A 14 -0.08 -5.80 -7.70
CA GLY A 14 0.20 -4.40 -8.01
C GLY A 14 1.63 -4.00 -7.64
N VAL A 15 2.07 -4.34 -6.41
CA VAL A 15 3.44 -4.08 -5.97
C VAL A 15 4.45 -4.92 -6.77
N LEU A 16 4.14 -6.19 -7.07
CA LEU A 16 5.00 -7.02 -7.90
C LEU A 16 5.21 -6.41 -9.29
N ALA A 17 4.12 -6.08 -9.98
CA ALA A 17 4.17 -5.52 -11.33
C ALA A 17 4.99 -4.23 -11.33
N PHE A 18 4.72 -3.32 -10.41
CA PHE A 18 5.46 -2.05 -10.31
C PHE A 18 6.96 -2.27 -10.07
N THR A 19 7.31 -3.09 -9.07
CA THR A 19 8.72 -3.28 -8.67
C THR A 19 9.52 -4.08 -9.70
N VAL A 20 8.92 -5.07 -10.36
CA VAL A 20 9.56 -5.79 -11.49
C VAL A 20 9.83 -4.82 -12.64
N THR A 21 8.86 -3.98 -13.00
CA THR A 21 9.04 -2.99 -14.07
C THR A 21 10.13 -1.99 -13.72
N GLN A 22 10.13 -1.43 -12.50
CA GLN A 22 11.15 -0.49 -12.07
C GLN A 22 12.56 -1.11 -12.08
N GLU A 23 12.73 -2.29 -11.48
CA GLU A 23 14.04 -2.94 -11.41
C GLU A 23 14.58 -3.31 -12.80
N TYR A 24 13.71 -3.79 -13.68
CA TYR A 24 14.09 -4.09 -15.07
C TYR A 24 14.49 -2.83 -15.84
N LEU A 25 13.77 -1.72 -15.65
CA LEU A 25 14.10 -0.45 -16.30
C LEU A 25 15.43 0.14 -15.79
N GLU A 26 15.75 -0.04 -14.52
CA GLU A 26 16.98 0.47 -13.91
C GLU A 26 18.20 -0.40 -14.22
N ASN A 27 18.06 -1.73 -14.15
CA ASN A 27 19.19 -2.66 -14.15
C ASN A 27 19.23 -3.59 -15.37
N GLY A 28 18.15 -3.68 -16.15
CA GLY A 28 18.02 -4.64 -17.27
C GLY A 28 17.79 -6.10 -16.84
N GLU A 29 17.75 -6.37 -15.54
CA GLU A 29 17.50 -7.68 -14.93
C GLU A 29 16.56 -7.56 -13.73
N VAL A 30 15.95 -8.67 -13.33
CA VAL A 30 14.99 -8.74 -12.22
C VAL A 30 15.54 -9.68 -11.16
N SER A 31 15.66 -9.18 -9.93
CA SER A 31 16.15 -9.96 -8.80
C SER A 31 15.01 -10.63 -8.03
N TRP A 32 15.30 -11.19 -6.85
CA TRP A 32 14.28 -11.75 -5.96
C TRP A 32 13.53 -10.68 -5.15
N LYS A 33 14.06 -9.44 -5.07
CA LYS A 33 13.52 -8.37 -4.21
C LYS A 33 12.04 -8.05 -4.54
N PRO A 34 11.61 -7.94 -5.82
CA PRO A 34 10.20 -7.71 -6.15
C PRO A 34 9.25 -8.75 -5.57
N LEU A 35 9.64 -10.04 -5.56
CA LEU A 35 8.82 -11.11 -4.97
C LEU A 35 8.69 -10.96 -3.46
N ALA A 36 9.76 -10.59 -2.76
CA ALA A 36 9.72 -10.34 -1.32
C ALA A 36 8.83 -9.13 -0.98
N LEU A 37 8.95 -8.04 -1.74
CA LEU A 37 8.11 -6.85 -1.56
C LEU A 37 6.63 -7.12 -1.86
N ALA A 38 6.34 -7.92 -2.89
CA ALA A 38 4.99 -8.39 -3.19
C ALA A 38 4.39 -9.23 -2.05
N GLY A 39 5.19 -10.14 -1.46
CA GLY A 39 4.78 -10.92 -0.30
C GLY A 39 4.50 -10.06 0.94
N LEU A 40 5.32 -9.04 1.18
CA LEU A 40 5.10 -8.06 2.24
C LEU A 40 3.80 -7.29 2.02
N ALA A 41 3.61 -6.74 0.82
CA ALA A 41 2.39 -6.03 0.43
C ALA A 41 1.13 -6.90 0.62
N ALA A 42 1.17 -8.16 0.17
CA ALA A 42 0.07 -9.09 0.38
C ALA A 42 -0.25 -9.33 1.87
N LYS A 43 0.78 -9.43 2.73
CA LYS A 43 0.61 -9.56 4.19
C LYS A 43 0.01 -8.31 4.84
N THR A 44 0.35 -7.13 4.36
CA THR A 44 -0.12 -5.85 4.93
C THR A 44 -1.35 -5.29 4.24
N ALA A 45 -1.92 -5.99 3.26
CA ALA A 45 -3.05 -5.53 2.45
C ALA A 45 -4.30 -5.14 3.24
N LYS A 46 -4.48 -5.69 4.45
CA LYS A 46 -5.63 -5.40 5.32
C LYS A 46 -5.31 -4.39 6.41
N LEU A 47 -4.20 -3.65 6.30
CA LEU A 47 -3.81 -2.70 7.34
C LEU A 47 -4.90 -1.63 7.59
N PRO A 48 -5.58 -1.07 6.56
CA PRO A 48 -6.70 -0.14 6.81
C PRO A 48 -7.82 -0.80 7.63
N ASP A 49 -8.22 -2.03 7.29
CA ASP A 49 -9.24 -2.80 8.03
C ASP A 49 -8.79 -3.20 9.44
N ILE A 50 -7.48 -3.32 9.70
CA ILE A 50 -6.95 -3.61 11.05
C ILE A 50 -7.02 -2.35 11.91
N LEU A 51 -6.70 -1.18 11.34
CA LEU A 51 -6.75 0.11 12.03
C LEU A 51 -8.20 0.59 12.24
N GLU A 52 -9.10 0.24 11.32
CA GLU A 52 -10.52 0.61 11.34
C GLU A 52 -11.41 -0.60 10.99
N PRO A 53 -11.66 -1.51 11.95
CA PRO A 53 -12.36 -2.77 11.71
C PRO A 53 -13.77 -2.64 11.14
N ALA A 54 -14.10 -3.52 10.19
CA ALA A 54 -15.40 -3.60 9.52
C ALA A 54 -16.54 -4.18 10.40
N LEU A 55 -16.76 -3.59 11.57
CA LEU A 55 -17.79 -4.03 12.54
C LEU A 55 -19.20 -3.57 12.17
N HIS A 56 -19.32 -2.56 11.30
CA HIS A 56 -20.60 -2.04 10.82
C HIS A 56 -20.51 -1.51 9.38
N PRO A 57 -21.65 -1.33 8.68
CA PRO A 57 -21.65 -0.86 7.29
C PRO A 57 -20.95 0.49 7.08
N ASN A 58 -20.91 1.33 8.13
CA ASN A 58 -20.30 2.67 8.09
C ASN A 58 -18.85 2.76 8.58
N HIS A 59 -18.10 1.65 8.70
CA HIS A 59 -16.77 1.65 9.33
C HIS A 59 -15.72 2.52 8.61
N ARG A 60 -15.77 2.60 7.27
CA ARG A 60 -14.87 3.45 6.48
C ARG A 60 -15.00 4.92 6.89
N GLN A 61 -14.10 5.39 7.73
CA GLN A 61 -14.04 6.74 8.25
C GLN A 61 -12.62 7.28 8.06
N PHE A 62 -11.87 7.55 9.14
CA PHE A 62 -10.60 8.25 9.09
C PHE A 62 -9.53 7.46 8.32
N PHE A 63 -9.30 6.19 8.67
CA PHE A 63 -8.24 5.38 8.05
C PHE A 63 -8.56 4.95 6.62
N HIS A 64 -9.83 5.04 6.22
CA HIS A 64 -10.30 4.83 4.85
C HIS A 64 -10.59 6.15 4.11
N SER A 65 -10.07 7.29 4.55
CA SER A 65 -10.34 8.59 3.91
C SER A 65 -9.33 8.95 2.81
N LEU A 66 -9.74 9.85 1.91
CA LEU A 66 -8.82 10.48 0.94
C LEU A 66 -7.75 11.33 1.63
N GLY A 67 -8.08 11.98 2.75
CA GLY A 67 -7.12 12.71 3.57
C GLY A 67 -6.03 11.80 4.11
N PHE A 68 -6.40 10.64 4.65
CA PHE A 68 -5.43 9.65 5.11
C PHE A 68 -4.64 9.02 3.97
N ALA A 69 -5.27 8.80 2.80
CA ALA A 69 -4.55 8.42 1.58
C ALA A 69 -3.47 9.46 1.23
N GLY A 70 -3.78 10.74 1.35
CA GLY A 70 -2.83 11.84 1.17
C GLY A 70 -1.67 11.80 2.18
N LEU A 71 -1.95 11.50 3.45
CA LEU A 71 -0.91 11.35 4.48
C LEU A 71 0.01 10.16 4.19
N VAL A 72 -0.54 9.02 3.79
CA VAL A 72 0.24 7.84 3.37
C VAL A 72 1.08 8.19 2.14
N GLY A 73 0.50 8.84 1.14
CA GLY A 73 1.22 9.28 -0.06
C GLY A 73 2.34 10.27 0.25
N TYR A 74 2.12 11.20 1.18
CA TYR A 74 3.16 12.12 1.64
C TYR A 74 4.31 11.38 2.34
N GLY A 75 4.00 10.45 3.25
CA GLY A 75 5.02 9.61 3.88
C GLY A 75 5.81 8.78 2.87
N MET A 76 5.14 8.22 1.86
CA MET A 76 5.81 7.52 0.76
C MET A 76 6.72 8.44 -0.06
N TYR A 77 6.33 9.68 -0.30
CA TYR A 77 7.15 10.66 -1.00
C TYR A 77 8.44 10.98 -0.22
N GLU A 78 8.33 11.17 1.10
CA GLU A 78 9.50 11.37 1.96
C GLU A 78 10.39 10.11 1.99
N LEU A 79 9.80 8.91 2.09
CA LEU A 79 10.55 7.65 1.98
C LEU A 79 11.26 7.52 0.63
N TYR A 80 10.62 7.90 -0.47
CA TYR A 80 11.22 7.82 -1.80
C TYR A 80 12.45 8.75 -1.93
N LYS A 81 12.38 9.94 -1.32
CA LYS A 81 13.49 10.91 -1.32
C LYS A 81 14.56 10.64 -0.29
N TRP A 82 14.29 9.77 0.69
CA TRP A 82 15.23 9.46 1.74
C TRP A 82 16.48 8.80 1.15
N GLU A 83 17.62 9.50 1.25
CA GLU A 83 18.94 8.96 0.97
C GLU A 83 19.40 8.08 2.14
N THR A 84 19.64 6.82 1.87
CA THR A 84 19.95 5.80 2.88
C THR A 84 21.46 5.59 2.98
N GLU A 85 22.00 5.60 4.20
CA GLU A 85 23.43 5.47 4.47
C GLU A 85 23.88 4.00 4.58
N ASP A 86 23.01 3.13 5.07
CA ASP A 86 23.31 1.71 5.27
C ASP A 86 22.26 0.76 4.66
N ASP A 87 22.52 -0.55 4.76
CA ASP A 87 21.65 -1.57 4.18
C ASP A 87 20.33 -1.77 4.96
N LEU A 88 20.32 -1.51 6.27
CA LEU A 88 19.09 -1.56 7.06
C LEU A 88 18.15 -0.43 6.63
N GLU A 89 18.66 0.78 6.45
CA GLU A 89 17.89 1.92 5.96
C GLU A 89 17.32 1.67 4.56
N LYS A 90 18.11 1.07 3.65
CA LYS A 90 17.61 0.64 2.32
C LYS A 90 16.44 -0.33 2.44
N VAL A 91 16.54 -1.30 3.34
CA VAL A 91 15.48 -2.28 3.58
C VAL A 91 14.24 -1.60 4.17
N LEU A 92 14.40 -0.71 5.15
CA LEU A 92 13.30 0.04 5.75
C LEU A 92 12.58 0.93 4.74
N ARG A 93 13.35 1.63 3.89
CA ARG A 93 12.82 2.44 2.80
C ARG A 93 11.97 1.61 1.84
N LEU A 94 12.50 0.49 1.35
CA LEU A 94 11.78 -0.39 0.42
C LEU A 94 10.55 -1.03 1.07
N ALA A 95 10.67 -1.48 2.33
CA ALA A 95 9.54 -2.05 3.07
C ALA A 95 8.44 -1.01 3.29
N GLY A 96 8.79 0.21 3.70
CA GLY A 96 7.85 1.31 3.88
C GLY A 96 7.12 1.67 2.58
N LEU A 97 7.83 1.74 1.45
CA LEU A 97 7.22 1.97 0.14
C LEU A 97 6.26 0.84 -0.27
N ALA A 98 6.62 -0.42 -0.02
CA ALA A 98 5.73 -1.55 -0.32
C ALA A 98 4.47 -1.57 0.57
N ILE A 99 4.61 -1.27 1.86
CA ILE A 99 3.48 -1.19 2.81
C ILE A 99 2.58 -0.01 2.45
N GLY A 100 3.15 1.16 2.18
CA GLY A 100 2.39 2.34 1.74
C GLY A 100 1.66 2.09 0.42
N GLY A 101 2.34 1.48 -0.56
CA GLY A 101 1.72 1.09 -1.83
C GLY A 101 0.56 0.11 -1.65
N SER A 102 0.73 -0.88 -0.78
CA SER A 102 -0.34 -1.81 -0.41
C SER A 102 -1.54 -1.09 0.23
N TYR A 103 -1.29 -0.14 1.13
CA TYR A 103 -2.34 0.67 1.75
C TYR A 103 -3.12 1.46 0.69
N LEU A 104 -2.43 2.14 -0.23
CA LEU A 104 -3.06 2.91 -1.30
C LEU A 104 -3.83 2.02 -2.28
N ILE A 105 -3.36 0.81 -2.58
CA ILE A 105 -4.09 -0.16 -3.40
C ILE A 105 -5.38 -0.60 -2.69
N HIS A 106 -5.35 -0.85 -1.37
CA HIS A 106 -6.56 -1.15 -0.60
C HIS A 106 -7.60 -0.03 -0.71
N LEU A 107 -7.18 1.21 -0.45
CA LEU A 107 -8.04 2.38 -0.58
C LEU A 107 -8.56 2.56 -2.01
N PHE A 108 -7.72 2.35 -3.02
CA PHE A 108 -8.12 2.39 -4.41
C PHE A 108 -9.22 1.37 -4.70
N CYS A 109 -9.05 0.11 -4.29
CA CYS A 109 -10.10 -0.90 -4.41
C CYS A 109 -11.41 -0.46 -3.74
N ASP A 110 -11.34 0.07 -2.51
CA ASP A 110 -12.51 0.54 -1.79
C ASP A 110 -13.20 1.75 -2.46
N SER A 111 -12.42 2.65 -3.07
CA SER A 111 -12.93 3.80 -3.80
C SER A 111 -13.78 3.43 -5.02
N THR A 112 -13.54 2.26 -5.62
CA THR A 112 -14.31 1.75 -6.76
C THR A 112 -15.63 1.09 -6.36
N THR A 113 -15.91 0.96 -5.07
CA THR A 113 -17.20 0.46 -4.59
C THR A 113 -18.25 1.58 -4.57
N PRO A 114 -19.57 1.28 -4.65
CA PRO A 114 -20.61 2.31 -4.63
C PRO A 114 -20.58 3.25 -3.41
N LYS A 115 -20.03 2.79 -2.28
CA LYS A 115 -19.89 3.61 -1.06
C LYS A 115 -18.71 4.60 -1.15
N GLY A 116 -17.69 4.28 -1.96
CA GLY A 116 -16.48 5.08 -2.09
C GLY A 116 -15.72 5.25 -0.77
N LEU A 117 -14.93 6.33 -0.71
CA LEU A 117 -14.16 6.80 0.44
C LEU A 117 -14.65 8.18 0.90
N PRO A 118 -14.70 8.47 2.21
CA PRO A 118 -14.91 9.82 2.72
C PRO A 118 -13.71 10.73 2.43
N VAL A 119 -13.92 12.04 2.41
CA VAL A 119 -12.83 13.01 2.19
C VAL A 119 -11.87 13.05 3.39
N LEU A 120 -12.38 13.21 4.61
CA LEU A 120 -11.56 13.25 5.85
C LEU A 120 -11.95 12.16 6.86
N GLY A 121 -13.20 11.69 6.83
CA GLY A 121 -13.72 10.74 7.82
C GLY A 121 -13.77 11.34 9.23
N ASN A 122 -14.43 10.64 10.16
CA ASN A 122 -14.37 10.95 11.58
C ASN A 122 -13.55 9.86 12.32
N LEU A 123 -12.99 10.18 13.48
CA LEU A 123 -12.38 9.19 14.37
C LEU A 123 -13.43 8.57 15.31
#